data_AF-A0A941JAY0-F1
#
_entry.id   AF-A0A941JAY0-F1
#
_cell.length_a   1.000
_cell.length_b   1.000
_cell.length_c   1.000
_cell.angle_alpha   90.00
_cell.angle_beta   90.00
_cell.angle_gamma   90.00
#
_symmetry.space_group_name_H-M   'P 1'
#
loop_
_entity.id
_entity.type
_entity.pdbx_description
1 polymer ?
#
loop_
_entity_poly.entity_id
_entity_poly.type
_entity_poly.pdbx_seq_one_letter_code
_entity_poly.pdbx_strand_id
1 'polypeptide(L)'
;MSKEYGEVAKFRLGPFQTVYHVLNPDLIKQILVTKQQSFVKSKDFNLLKPLIGEGLLTSEKTFICDREGLSNPLQKTHISQYAKDMIDITMDYISTWQHDDERIITKDMMDVTLG
;
A
#
# COMPACT_ATOMS: atom_id res chain seq x y z
N MET A 1 -19.35 -0.47 13.38
CA MET A 1 -18.45 -1.20 14.31
C MET A 1 -17.94 -0.33 15.46
N SER A 2 -17.22 0.79 15.24
CA SER A 2 -16.69 1.59 16.39
C SER A 2 -17.77 2.16 17.31
N LYS A 3 -18.88 2.64 16.73
CA LYS A 3 -20.03 3.17 17.48
C LYS A 3 -20.73 2.12 18.36
N GLU A 4 -20.52 0.84 18.10
CA GLU A 4 -21.28 -0.25 18.72
C GLU A 4 -20.41 -1.18 19.57
N TYR A 5 -19.11 -1.32 19.21
CA TYR A 5 -18.18 -2.26 19.85
C TYR A 5 -16.91 -1.57 20.40
N GLY A 6 -16.85 -0.24 20.38
CA GLY A 6 -15.72 0.54 20.88
C GLY A 6 -14.52 0.58 19.93
N GLU A 7 -13.40 1.10 20.43
CA GLU A 7 -12.19 1.35 19.63
C GLU A 7 -11.33 0.09 19.39
N VAL A 8 -11.66 -1.02 20.04
CA VAL A 8 -11.07 -2.34 19.80
C VAL A 8 -12.17 -3.40 19.82
N ALA A 9 -12.34 -4.10 18.71
CA ALA A 9 -13.32 -5.17 18.59
C ALA A 9 -12.64 -6.49 18.19
N LYS A 10 -13.01 -7.58 18.85
CA LYS A 10 -12.57 -8.94 18.52
C LYS A 10 -13.68 -9.67 17.78
N PHE A 11 -13.37 -10.26 16.63
CA PHE A 11 -14.30 -11.07 15.86
C PHE A 11 -13.59 -12.27 15.22
N ARG A 12 -14.37 -13.23 14.73
CA ARG A 12 -13.85 -14.42 14.04
C ARG A 12 -14.08 -14.29 12.54
N LEU A 13 -13.05 -14.56 11.76
CA LEU A 13 -13.15 -14.79 10.32
C LEU A 13 -13.10 -16.29 10.06
N GLY A 14 -14.26 -16.90 9.82
CA GLY A 14 -14.38 -18.34 9.69
C GLY A 14 -14.05 -19.11 10.98
N PRO A 15 -13.84 -20.43 10.88
CA PRO A 15 -13.71 -21.29 12.06
C PRO A 15 -12.37 -21.12 12.79
N PHE A 16 -11.29 -20.69 12.12
CA PHE A 16 -9.94 -20.76 12.71
C PHE A 16 -9.25 -19.41 12.88
N GLN A 17 -9.74 -18.32 12.27
CA GLN A 17 -9.07 -17.02 12.35
C GLN A 17 -9.77 -16.10 13.35
N THR A 18 -9.01 -15.65 14.35
CA THR A 18 -9.44 -14.57 15.25
C THR A 18 -8.80 -13.25 14.79
N VAL A 19 -9.60 -12.20 14.67
CA VAL A 19 -9.16 -10.87 14.21
C VAL A 19 -9.50 -9.83 15.26
N TYR A 20 -8.57 -8.88 15.44
CA TYR A 20 -8.75 -7.69 16.24
C TYR A 20 -8.83 -6.47 15.31
N HIS A 21 -9.97 -5.78 15.33
CA HIS A 21 -10.14 -4.49 14.66
C HIS A 21 -9.75 -3.39 15.66
N VAL A 22 -8.70 -2.64 15.35
CA VAL A 22 -8.16 -1.59 16.23
C VAL A 22 -8.32 -0.24 15.55
N LEU A 23 -9.03 0.66 16.22
CA LEU A 23 -9.31 2.03 15.75
C LEU A 23 -8.74 3.10 16.69
N ASN A 24 -8.29 2.72 17.89
CA ASN A 24 -7.63 3.64 18.82
C ASN A 24 -6.26 4.10 18.25
N PRO A 25 -6.01 5.42 18.07
CA PRO A 25 -4.77 5.93 17.48
C PRO A 25 -3.48 5.55 18.22
N ASP A 26 -3.51 5.50 19.55
CA ASP A 26 -2.34 5.13 20.35
C ASP A 26 -1.99 3.65 20.19
N LEU A 27 -3.01 2.79 20.10
CA LEU A 27 -2.82 1.38 19.80
C LEU A 27 -2.34 1.16 18.36
N ILE A 28 -2.90 1.90 17.39
CA ILE A 28 -2.42 1.86 16.00
C ILE A 28 -0.94 2.26 15.94
N LYS A 29 -0.55 3.35 16.62
CA LYS A 29 0.86 3.78 16.73
C LYS A 29 1.73 2.71 17.40
N GLN A 30 1.22 2.04 18.44
CA GLN A 30 1.96 0.95 19.06
C GLN A 30 2.17 -0.22 18.11
N ILE A 31 1.13 -0.65 17.40
CA ILE A 31 1.18 -1.78 16.49
C ILE A 31 2.07 -1.49 15.27
N LEU A 32 1.90 -0.32 14.64
CA LEU A 32 2.55 0.00 13.37
C LEU A 32 3.91 0.68 13.52
N VAL A 33 4.23 1.27 14.69
CA VAL A 33 5.45 2.07 14.87
C VAL A 33 6.26 1.62 16.08
N THR A 34 5.78 1.83 17.31
CA THR A 34 6.65 1.72 18.50
C THR A 34 6.95 0.29 18.92
N LYS A 35 6.01 -0.63 18.67
CA LYS A 35 6.17 -2.08 18.94
C LYS A 35 6.01 -2.90 17.67
N GLN A 36 6.26 -2.33 16.50
CA GLN A 36 6.15 -3.02 15.21
C GLN A 36 6.90 -4.36 15.19
N GLN A 37 7.98 -4.48 15.97
CA GLN A 37 8.76 -5.70 16.01
C GLN A 37 8.02 -6.90 16.63
N SER A 38 6.99 -6.64 17.46
CA SER A 38 6.16 -7.67 18.10
C SER A 38 5.06 -8.20 17.19
N PHE A 39 4.89 -7.62 16.00
CA PHE A 39 3.85 -7.98 15.04
C PHE A 39 4.49 -8.46 13.74
N VAL A 40 3.86 -9.46 13.11
CA VAL A 40 4.21 -9.93 11.77
C VAL A 40 3.12 -9.49 10.80
N LYS A 41 3.49 -9.20 9.55
CA LYS A 41 2.51 -8.96 8.48
C LYS A 41 1.61 -10.20 8.37
N SER A 42 0.32 -10.01 8.09
CA SER A 42 -0.62 -11.13 7.95
C SER A 42 -0.08 -12.16 6.97
N LYS A 43 -0.37 -13.45 7.20
CA LYS A 43 -0.03 -14.53 6.27
C LYS A 43 -0.63 -14.30 4.88
N ASP A 44 -1.69 -13.50 4.77
CA ASP A 44 -2.31 -13.12 3.49
C ASP A 44 -1.34 -12.35 2.58
N PHE A 45 -0.33 -11.66 3.14
CA PHE A 45 0.73 -11.04 2.33
C PHE A 45 1.60 -12.07 1.62
N ASN A 46 1.66 -13.33 2.08
CA ASN A 46 2.31 -14.41 1.35
C ASN A 46 1.56 -14.76 0.05
N LEU A 47 0.25 -14.52 -0.03
CA LEU A 47 -0.53 -14.74 -1.24
C LEU A 47 -0.19 -13.71 -2.33
N LEU A 48 0.38 -12.57 -1.96
CA LEU A 48 0.84 -11.54 -2.89
C LEU A 48 2.27 -11.78 -3.41
N LYS A 49 3.05 -12.68 -2.76
CA LYS A 49 4.42 -13.01 -3.18
C LYS A 49 4.52 -13.49 -4.64
N PRO A 50 3.63 -14.36 -5.16
CA PRO A 50 3.69 -14.78 -6.55
C PRO A 50 3.42 -13.64 -7.56
N LEU A 51 2.69 -12.60 -7.15
CA LEU A 51 2.30 -11.49 -8.03
C LEU A 51 3.32 -10.34 -8.00
N ILE A 52 3.85 -10.00 -6.83
CA ILE A 52 4.67 -8.79 -6.61
C ILE A 52 6.14 -9.17 -6.26
N GLY A 53 6.47 -10.46 -6.24
CA GLY A 53 7.81 -10.98 -5.96
C GLY A 53 8.21 -10.87 -4.49
N GLU A 54 9.49 -11.06 -4.20
CA GLU A 54 10.10 -10.82 -2.87
C GLU A 54 10.77 -9.44 -2.84
N GLY A 55 10.02 -8.43 -2.40
CA GLY A 55 10.47 -7.03 -2.32
C GLY A 55 9.92 -6.32 -1.09
N LEU A 56 10.02 -4.98 -1.05
CA LEU A 56 9.70 -4.12 0.10
C LEU A 56 8.36 -4.46 0.79
N LEU A 57 7.34 -4.85 0.01
CA LEU A 57 5.99 -5.12 0.49
C LEU A 57 5.81 -6.54 1.02
N THR A 58 6.54 -7.52 0.49
CA THR A 58 6.31 -8.97 0.69
C THR A 58 7.43 -9.67 1.47
N SER A 59 8.58 -9.01 1.66
CA SER A 59 9.68 -9.55 2.47
C SER A 59 9.38 -9.45 3.97
N GLU A 60 9.70 -10.52 4.70
CA GLU A 60 9.77 -10.50 6.16
C GLU A 60 11.16 -10.00 6.61
N LYS A 61 11.24 -9.43 7.83
CA LYS A 61 12.28 -8.52 8.34
C LYS A 61 13.75 -8.80 7.99
N THR A 62 14.19 -10.05 7.80
CA THR A 62 15.61 -10.37 7.60
C THR A 62 16.14 -9.97 6.22
N PHE A 63 15.28 -9.80 5.22
CA PHE A 63 15.75 -9.51 3.84
C PHE A 63 15.93 -8.02 3.52
N ILE A 64 15.38 -7.11 4.33
CA ILE A 64 15.47 -5.66 4.09
C ILE A 64 16.79 -5.10 4.65
N CYS A 65 17.31 -5.69 5.74
CA CYS A 65 18.52 -5.20 6.41
C CYS A 65 19.80 -5.52 5.60
N ASP A 66 19.82 -6.65 4.88
CA ASP A 66 21.01 -7.11 4.14
C ASP A 66 21.16 -6.47 2.75
N ARG A 67 20.18 -5.67 2.31
CA ARG A 67 20.25 -4.90 1.06
C ARG A 67 20.43 -3.41 1.36
N GLU A 68 21.62 -3.03 1.83
CA GLU A 68 22.11 -1.64 1.75
C GLU A 68 22.18 -1.11 0.30
N GLY A 69 21.94 -1.97 -0.71
CA GLY A 69 21.90 -1.63 -2.13
C GLY A 69 20.52 -1.38 -2.73
N LEU A 70 19.43 -1.42 -1.95
CA LEU A 70 18.14 -0.91 -2.47
C LEU A 70 18.18 0.61 -2.36
N SER A 71 18.67 1.29 -3.40
CA SER A 71 18.47 2.73 -3.55
C SER A 71 16.99 2.99 -3.36
N ASN A 72 16.59 3.55 -2.21
CA ASN A 72 15.19 3.86 -1.96
C ASN A 72 14.70 4.72 -3.14
N PRO A 73 13.80 4.22 -4.02
CA PRO A 73 13.40 4.98 -5.20
C PRO A 73 12.82 6.33 -4.79
N LEU A 74 12.22 6.40 -3.59
CA LEU A 74 11.61 7.58 -3.00
C LEU A 74 12.60 8.49 -2.23
N GLN A 75 13.88 8.51 -2.60
CA GLN A 75 14.80 9.54 -2.10
C GLN A 75 14.37 10.93 -2.58
N LYS A 76 14.55 11.95 -1.73
CA LYS A 76 14.13 13.34 -2.00
C LYS A 76 14.61 13.87 -3.36
N THR A 77 15.80 13.45 -3.79
CA THR A 77 16.41 13.82 -5.07
C THR A 77 15.63 13.31 -6.29
N HIS A 78 14.95 12.16 -6.17
CA HIS A 78 14.17 11.56 -7.27
C HIS A 78 12.72 12.02 -7.29
N ILE A 79 12.18 12.54 -6.18
CA ILE A 79 10.78 13.00 -6.09
C ILE A 79 10.48 14.08 -7.14
N SER A 80 11.39 15.05 -7.33
CA SER A 80 11.20 16.12 -8.32
C SER A 80 11.19 15.58 -9.76
N GLN A 81 12.00 14.55 -10.04
CA GLN A 81 12.02 13.91 -11.35
C GLN A 81 10.72 13.12 -11.58
N TYR A 82 10.28 12.34 -10.59
CA TYR A 82 8.99 11.64 -10.67
C TYR A 82 7.81 12.59 -10.84
N ALA A 83 7.82 13.75 -10.18
CA ALA A 83 6.78 14.75 -10.36
C ALA A 83 6.72 15.24 -11.82
N LYS A 84 7.87 15.45 -12.46
CA LYS A 84 7.94 15.80 -13.87
C LYS A 84 7.42 14.66 -14.75
N ASP A 85 7.88 13.43 -14.53
CA ASP A 85 7.46 12.27 -15.32
C ASP A 85 5.95 12.04 -15.21
N MET A 86 5.38 12.17 -14.00
CA MET A 86 3.93 12.08 -13.77
C MET A 86 3.14 13.14 -14.54
N ILE A 87 3.64 14.39 -14.59
CA ILE A 87 3.02 15.46 -15.38
C ILE A 87 3.06 15.12 -16.86
N ASP A 88 4.22 14.72 -17.37
CA ASP A 88 4.42 14.44 -18.79
C ASP A 88 3.53 13.26 -19.24
N ILE A 89 3.50 12.16 -18.48
CA ILE A 89 2.62 11.00 -18.74
C ILE A 89 1.14 11.41 -18.71
N THR A 90 0.73 12.19 -17.70
CA THR A 90 -0.67 12.61 -17.57
C THR A 90 -1.07 13.52 -18.74
N MET A 91 -0.20 14.45 -19.14
CA MET A 91 -0.46 15.37 -20.24
C MET A 91 -0.57 14.64 -21.59
N ASP A 92 0.30 13.66 -21.83
CA ASP A 92 0.21 12.81 -23.03
C ASP A 92 -1.10 12.02 -23.04
N TYR A 93 -1.47 11.40 -21.91
CA TYR A 93 -2.69 10.62 -21.77
C TYR A 93 -3.95 11.45 -22.06
N ILE A 94 -4.06 12.65 -21.46
CA ILE A 94 -5.25 13.51 -21.64
C ILE A 94 -5.26 14.25 -22.99
N SER A 95 -4.14 14.33 -23.70
CA SER A 95 -4.07 15.00 -25.02
C SER A 95 -5.00 14.37 -26.06
N THR A 96 -5.34 13.10 -25.86
CA THR A 96 -6.22 12.33 -26.75
C THR A 96 -7.71 12.55 -26.49
N TRP A 97 -8.07 13.20 -25.38
CA TRP A 97 -9.45 13.33 -24.94
C TRP A 97 -10.24 14.31 -25.81
N GLN A 98 -11.48 13.95 -26.13
CA GLN A 98 -12.40 14.81 -26.87
C GLN A 98 -13.41 15.48 -25.95
N HIS A 99 -14.00 16.58 -26.44
CA HIS A 99 -15.11 17.21 -25.75
C HIS A 99 -16.32 16.26 -25.70
N ASP A 100 -16.98 16.20 -24.55
CA ASP A 100 -18.14 15.33 -24.27
C ASP A 100 -17.86 13.80 -24.37
N ASP A 101 -16.60 13.37 -24.25
CA ASP A 101 -16.28 11.95 -24.13
C ASP A 101 -16.77 11.37 -22.78
N GLU A 102 -17.60 10.33 -22.84
CA GLU A 102 -17.91 9.51 -21.67
C GLU A 102 -16.78 8.51 -21.40
N ARG A 103 -16.25 8.50 -20.18
CA ARG A 103 -15.09 7.69 -19.80
C ARG A 103 -15.31 6.90 -18.51
N ILE A 104 -14.58 5.81 -18.36
CA ILE A 104 -14.59 4.97 -17.16
C ILE A 104 -13.38 5.34 -16.30
N ILE A 105 -13.63 6.11 -15.23
CA ILE A 105 -12.56 6.66 -14.38
C ILE A 105 -11.63 5.60 -13.78
N THR A 106 -12.16 4.41 -13.45
CA THR A 106 -11.35 3.32 -12.90
C THR A 106 -10.36 2.77 -13.92
N LYS A 107 -10.73 2.77 -15.21
CA LYS A 107 -9.85 2.40 -16.31
C LYS A 107 -8.81 3.49 -16.55
N ASP A 108 -9.24 4.75 -16.66
CA ASP A 108 -8.32 5.87 -16.88
C ASP A 108 -7.25 5.98 -15.78
N MET A 109 -7.64 5.78 -14.50
CA MET A 109 -6.71 5.79 -13.38
C MET A 109 -5.72 4.62 -13.41
N MET A 110 -6.13 3.45 -13.91
CA MET A 110 -5.24 2.30 -14.08
C MET A 110 -4.27 2.53 -15.23
N ASP A 111 -4.77 3.00 -16.37
CA ASP A 111 -3.99 3.24 -17.57
C ASP A 111 -2.93 4.34 -17.34
N VAL A 112 -3.26 5.44 -16.67
CA VAL A 112 -2.29 6.52 -16.37
C VAL A 112 -1.25 6.16 -15.30
N THR A 113 -1.51 5.16 -14.47
CA THR A 113 -0.59 4.73 -13.39
C THR A 113 0.35 3.60 -13.83
N LEU A 114 -0.05 2.78 -14.81
CA LEU A 114 0.68 1.59 -15.26
C LEU A 114 1.15 1.64 -16.71
N GLY A 115 0.67 2.61 -17.50
CA GLY A 115 1.02 2.82 -18.91
C GLY A 115 2.40 3.43 -19.14
#